data_AF-A0A2V9Q3F1-F1
#
_entry.id   AF-A0A2V9Q3F1-F1
#
_cell.length_a   1.000
_cell.length_b   1.000
_cell.length_c   1.000
_cell.angle_alpha   90.00
_cell.angle_beta   90.00
_cell.angle_gamma   90.00
#
_symmetry.space_group_name_H-M   'P 1'
#
loop_
_entity.id
_entity.type
_entity.pdbx_description
1 polymer ?
#
loop_
_entity_poly.entity_id
_entity_poly.type
_entity_poly.pdbx_seq_one_letter_code
_entity_poly.pdbx_strand_id
1 'polypeptide(L)'
;MHDDYIDLNFPKCPPLSELFEFEWGFFFHQLSIRWVGKHIPRRDAKWIGSLLSQLTIKQIGDAFRAAGYSPAEVEAYTQAVLSRIQELNRL
;
A
#
# COMPACT_ATOMS: atom_id res chain seq x y z
N MET A 1 -9.15 -11.04 22.31
CA MET A 1 -8.19 -9.93 22.48
C MET A 1 -7.81 -9.48 21.08
N HIS A 2 -8.25 -8.29 20.66
CA HIS A 2 -7.85 -7.76 19.36
C HIS A 2 -6.40 -7.31 19.49
N ASP A 3 -5.55 -7.72 18.56
CA ASP A 3 -4.17 -7.26 18.52
C ASP A 3 -4.18 -5.75 18.32
N ASP A 4 -3.53 -5.01 19.23
CA ASP A 4 -3.51 -3.53 19.23
C ASP A 4 -2.75 -2.98 18.02
N TYR A 5 -2.05 -3.85 17.28
CA TYR A 5 -1.19 -3.52 16.16
C TYR A 5 -1.51 -4.37 14.93
N ILE A 6 -1.14 -3.86 13.75
CA ILE A 6 -1.18 -4.58 12.49
C ILE A 6 0.17 -4.49 11.78
N ASP A 7 0.43 -5.50 10.95
CA ASP A 7 1.57 -5.54 10.04
C ASP A 7 1.07 -5.51 8.60
N LEU A 8 1.54 -4.54 7.82
CA LEU A 8 1.32 -4.47 6.38
C LEU A 8 2.33 -5.38 5.66
N ASN A 9 1.93 -5.83 4.47
CA ASN A 9 2.74 -6.70 3.61
C ASN A 9 3.74 -5.90 2.73
N PHE A 10 3.90 -4.60 2.97
CA PHE A 10 4.81 -3.73 2.23
C PHE A 10 5.68 -2.93 3.22
N PRO A 11 6.98 -2.73 2.94
CA PRO A 11 7.73 -3.25 1.79
C PRO A 11 8.05 -4.74 1.95
N LYS A 12 7.97 -5.49 0.85
CA LYS A 12 8.34 -6.91 0.85
C LYS A 12 9.86 -7.03 0.96
N CYS A 13 10.31 -8.08 1.64
CA CYS A 13 11.73 -8.43 1.64
C CYS A 13 12.16 -8.72 0.19
N PRO A 14 13.13 -7.99 -0.38
CA PRO A 14 13.63 -8.30 -1.70
C PRO A 14 14.26 -9.70 -1.70
N PRO A 15 14.11 -10.50 -2.77
CA PRO A 15 14.79 -11.77 -2.93
C PRO A 15 16.31 -11.57 -2.99
N LEU A 16 17.07 -12.54 -2.48
CA LEU A 16 18.53 -12.47 -2.49
C LEU A 16 19.13 -12.41 -3.91
N SER A 17 18.38 -12.79 -4.96
CA SER A 17 18.82 -12.68 -6.36
C SER A 17 19.06 -11.23 -6.80
N GLU A 18 18.25 -10.27 -6.33
CA GLU A 18 18.40 -8.84 -6.67
C GLU A 18 19.75 -8.27 -6.21
N LEU A 19 20.36 -8.87 -5.16
CA LEU A 19 21.71 -8.53 -4.71
C LEU A 19 22.77 -8.81 -5.79
N PHE A 20 22.57 -9.83 -6.62
CA PHE A 20 23.53 -10.27 -7.64
C PHE A 20 23.32 -9.60 -9.01
N GLU A 21 22.18 -8.93 -9.23
CA GLU A 21 21.82 -8.24 -10.49
C GLU A 21 22.38 -6.81 -10.57
N PHE A 22 23.29 -6.42 -9.67
CA PHE A 22 23.88 -5.08 -9.56
C PHE A 22 22.89 -3.94 -9.22
N GLU A 23 21.65 -4.24 -8.85
CA GLU A 23 20.64 -3.29 -8.35
C GLU A 23 20.82 -2.95 -6.84
N TRP A 24 22.06 -2.83 -6.38
CA TRP A 24 22.42 -2.67 -4.96
C TRP A 24 21.70 -1.50 -4.27
N GLY A 25 21.55 -0.38 -4.98
CA GLY A 25 20.87 0.80 -4.44
C GLY A 25 19.41 0.53 -4.09
N PHE A 26 18.67 -0.14 -4.98
CA PHE A 26 17.28 -0.51 -4.75
C PHE A 26 17.17 -1.57 -3.64
N PHE A 27 18.02 -2.60 -3.66
CA PHE A 27 18.03 -3.65 -2.65
C PHE A 27 18.23 -3.11 -1.23
N PHE A 28 19.28 -2.30 -1.00
CA PHE A 28 19.55 -1.75 0.33
C PHE A 28 18.51 -0.70 0.75
N HIS A 29 17.97 0.08 -0.19
CA HIS A 29 16.84 0.97 0.09
C HIS A 29 15.65 0.18 0.63
N GLN A 30 15.23 -0.89 -0.07
CA GLN A 30 14.11 -1.73 0.34
C GLN A 30 14.36 -2.36 1.72
N LEU A 31 15.57 -2.84 2.01
CA LEU A 31 15.94 -3.33 3.33
C LEU A 31 15.78 -2.27 4.42
N SER A 32 16.21 -1.03 4.16
CA SER A 32 16.17 0.07 5.13
C SER A 32 14.76 0.52 5.50
N ILE A 33 13.77 0.31 4.63
CA ILE A 33 12.38 0.72 4.86
C ILE A 33 11.45 -0.42 5.31
N ARG A 34 11.97 -1.63 5.54
CA ARG A 34 11.17 -2.82 5.97
C ARG A 34 10.35 -2.59 7.23
N TRP A 35 10.81 -1.71 8.10
CA TRP A 35 10.14 -1.39 9.36
C TRP A 35 8.88 -0.53 9.17
N VAL A 36 8.76 0.20 8.06
CA VAL A 36 7.69 1.21 7.85
C VAL A 36 6.29 0.59 7.89
N GLY A 37 6.13 -0.64 7.42
CA GLY A 37 4.86 -1.35 7.43
C GLY A 37 4.59 -2.17 8.69
N LYS A 38 5.44 -2.11 9.71
CA LYS A 38 5.42 -3.02 10.86
C LYS A 38 4.94 -2.34 12.14
N HIS A 39 4.23 -3.10 12.96
CA HIS A 39 3.79 -2.69 14.29
C HIS A 39 3.02 -1.36 14.29
N ILE A 40 2.08 -1.22 13.34
CA ILE A 40 1.26 -0.02 13.20
C ILE A 40 0.07 -0.12 14.15
N PRO A 41 -0.19 0.87 15.03
CA PRO A 41 -1.36 0.84 15.89
C PRO A 41 -2.64 0.68 15.07
N ARG A 42 -3.49 -0.28 15.43
CA ARG A 42 -4.70 -0.62 14.69
C ARG A 42 -5.65 0.58 14.57
N ARG A 43 -5.68 1.44 15.60
CA ARG A 43 -6.42 2.71 15.59
C ARG A 43 -5.93 3.69 14.51
N ASP A 44 -4.62 3.75 14.27
CA ASP A 44 -4.02 4.67 13.31
C ASP A 44 -4.30 4.17 11.88
N ALA A 45 -4.21 2.85 11.67
CA ALA A 45 -4.59 2.21 10.41
C ALA A 45 -6.07 2.44 10.07
N LYS A 46 -6.97 2.29 11.06
CA LYS A 46 -8.39 2.57 10.90
C LYS A 46 -8.66 4.06 10.62
N TRP A 47 -7.94 4.96 11.30
CA TRP A 47 -8.03 6.40 11.08
C TRP A 47 -7.65 6.78 9.64
N ILE A 48 -6.58 6.21 9.10
CA ILE A 48 -6.25 6.41 7.68
C ILE A 48 -7.34 5.86 6.77
N GLY A 49 -7.90 4.68 7.08
CA GLY A 49 -9.02 4.10 6.34
C GLY A 49 -10.26 5.02 6.29
N SER A 50 -10.56 5.74 7.37
CA SER A 50 -11.71 6.65 7.43
C SER A 50 -11.46 8.00 6.75
N LEU A 51 -10.20 8.43 6.63
CA LEU A 51 -9.84 9.58 5.80
C LEU A 51 -9.95 9.20 4.31
N LEU A 52 -9.39 8.06 3.93
CA LEU A 52 -9.38 7.62 2.53
C LEU A 52 -10.78 7.27 2.00
N SER A 53 -11.71 6.85 2.86
CA SER A 53 -13.09 6.53 2.44
C SER A 53 -13.90 7.76 2.00
N GLN A 54 -13.41 8.97 2.25
CA GLN A 54 -14.03 10.20 1.76
C GLN A 54 -13.77 10.43 0.26
N LEU A 55 -12.78 9.74 -0.32
CA LEU A 55 -12.48 9.79 -1.74
C LEU A 55 -13.54 9.02 -2.53
N THR A 56 -14.07 9.66 -3.56
CA THR A 56 -14.96 8.99 -4.52
C THR A 56 -14.16 8.05 -5.43
N ILE A 57 -14.82 7.02 -5.94
CA ILE A 57 -14.26 6.10 -6.95
C ILE A 57 -13.63 6.87 -8.12
N LYS A 58 -14.30 7.95 -8.56
CA LYS A 58 -13.81 8.81 -9.63
C LYS A 58 -12.50 9.52 -9.26
N GLN A 59 -12.40 10.10 -8.07
CA GLN A 59 -11.17 10.77 -7.62
C GLN A 59 -9.97 9.82 -7.55
N ILE A 60 -10.20 8.59 -7.09
CA ILE A 60 -9.14 7.56 -7.06
C ILE A 60 -8.72 7.21 -8.49
N GLY A 61 -9.68 6.98 -9.39
CA GLY A 61 -9.37 6.68 -10.80
C GLY A 61 -8.72 7.84 -11.55
N ASP A 62 -9.10 9.08 -11.22
CA ASP A 62 -8.52 10.28 -11.82
C ASP A 62 -7.02 10.41 -11.47
N ALA A 63 -6.58 9.98 -10.28
CA ALA A 63 -5.17 9.95 -9.92
C ALA A 63 -4.36 8.99 -10.83
N PHE A 64 -4.89 7.79 -11.10
CA PHE A 64 -4.24 6.85 -12.03
C PHE A 64 -4.29 7.36 -13.48
N ARG A 65 -5.40 7.97 -13.91
CA ARG A 65 -5.48 8.57 -15.25
C ARG A 65 -4.45 9.68 -15.44
N ALA A 66 -4.30 10.56 -14.43
CA ALA A 66 -3.33 11.64 -14.46
C ALA A 66 -1.88 11.12 -14.50
N ALA A 67 -1.61 9.93 -13.96
CA ALA A 67 -0.33 9.26 -14.04
C ALA A 67 -0.07 8.53 -15.38
N GLY A 68 -1.03 8.53 -16.31
CA GLY A 68 -0.85 7.98 -17.66
C GLY A 68 -1.14 6.49 -17.81
N TYR A 69 -1.77 5.85 -16.82
CA TYR A 69 -2.19 4.45 -16.92
C TYR A 69 -3.28 4.24 -17.98
N SER A 70 -3.31 3.06 -18.59
CA SER A 70 -4.35 2.68 -19.55
C SER A 70 -5.73 2.58 -18.88
N PRO A 71 -6.85 2.67 -19.63
CA PRO A 71 -8.19 2.59 -19.05
C PRO A 71 -8.43 1.32 -18.22
N ALA A 72 -7.91 0.18 -18.68
CA ALA A 72 -8.04 -1.11 -17.98
C ALA A 72 -7.24 -1.11 -16.67
N GLU A 73 -6.03 -0.55 -16.66
CA GLU A 73 -5.21 -0.42 -15.44
C GLU A 73 -5.84 0.56 -14.44
N VAL A 74 -6.39 1.68 -14.92
CA VAL A 74 -7.10 2.64 -14.07
C VAL A 74 -8.26 1.95 -13.35
N GLU A 75 -9.07 1.18 -14.07
CA GLU A 75 -10.17 0.43 -13.46
C GLU A 75 -9.67 -0.59 -12.44
N ALA A 76 -8.70 -1.42 -12.81
CA ALA A 76 -8.14 -2.46 -11.94
C ALA A 76 -7.53 -1.88 -10.65
N TYR A 77 -6.71 -0.83 -10.77
CA TYR A 77 -6.05 -0.22 -9.62
C TYR A 77 -7.02 0.58 -8.75
N THR A 78 -8.02 1.24 -9.35
CA THR A 78 -9.09 1.90 -8.58
C THR A 78 -9.82 0.90 -7.70
N GLN A 79 -10.20 -0.27 -8.25
CA GLN A 79 -10.86 -1.32 -7.47
C GLN A 79 -9.95 -1.91 -6.38
N ALA A 80 -8.67 -2.11 -6.68
CA ALA A 80 -7.70 -2.57 -5.70
C ALA A 80 -7.60 -1.61 -4.50
N VAL A 81 -7.48 -0.30 -4.75
CA VAL A 81 -7.41 0.71 -3.69
C VAL A 81 -8.71 0.76 -2.88
N LEU A 82 -9.87 0.74 -3.52
CA LEU A 82 -11.17 0.73 -2.83
C LEU A 82 -11.30 -0.48 -1.90
N SER A 83 -10.91 -1.67 -2.36
CA SER A 83 -10.92 -2.88 -1.55
C SER A 83 -10.05 -2.74 -0.30
N ARG A 84 -8.83 -2.20 -0.44
CA ARG A 84 -7.93 -1.94 0.69
C ARG A 84 -8.50 -0.92 1.68
N ILE A 85 -9.14 0.15 1.20
CA ILE A 85 -9.81 1.14 2.07
C ILE A 85 -10.93 0.46 2.88
N GLN A 86 -11.70 -0.44 2.27
CA GLN A 86 -12.73 -1.19 2.99
C GLN A 86 -12.13 -2.13 4.03
N GLU A 87 -11.03 -2.82 3.72
CA GLU A 87 -10.30 -3.65 4.68
C GLU A 87 -9.83 -2.84 5.89
N LEU A 88 -9.24 -1.66 5.67
CA LEU A 88 -8.80 -0.76 6.74
C LEU A 88 -9.97 -0.27 7.62
N ASN A 89 -11.12 0.03 7.03
CA ASN A 89 -12.30 0.48 7.79
C ASN A 89 -12.93 -0.62 8.64
N ARG A 90 -12.74 -1.90 8.27
CA ARG A 90 -13.21 -3.07 9.02
C ARG A 90 -12.26 -3.47 10.15
N LEU A 91 -11.12 -2.80 10.30
CA LEU A 91 -10.21 -3.05 11.42
C LEU A 91 -10.88 -2.76 12.77
#